data_AF-A0A1H6WLQ0-F1
#
_entry.id   AF-A0A1H6WLQ0-F1
#
_cell.length_a   1.000
_cell.length_b   1.000
_cell.length_c   1.000
_cell.angle_alpha   90.00
_cell.angle_beta   90.00
_cell.angle_gamma   90.00
#
_symmetry.space_group_name_H-M   'P 1'
#
loop_
_entity.id
_entity.type
_entity.pdbx_description
1 polymer ?
#
loop_
_entity_poly.entity_id
_entity_poly.type
_entity_poly.pdbx_seq_one_letter_code
_entity_poly.pdbx_strand_id
1 'polypeptide(L)'
;MIGLIRRYKMNRLLKRFKHAYYNNDDLMNVCDLDNDIETISALEQYGCIKVRRAMGGHIYFITLGDRSEIYSIERSELWFNRIVSYIAGIISAIIVPLLISLIRSL
;
A
#
# COMPACT_ATOMS: atom_id res chain seq x y z
N MET A 1 13.93 -0.72 6.12
CA MET A 1 13.97 0.25 4.99
C MET A 1 13.46 -0.34 3.67
N ILE A 2 13.94 -1.52 3.23
CA ILE A 2 13.57 -2.18 1.96
C ILE A 2 12.05 -2.36 1.80
N GLY A 3 11.34 -2.72 2.88
CA GLY A 3 9.89 -2.91 2.84
C GLY A 3 9.08 -1.64 2.58
N LEU A 4 9.55 -0.45 2.99
CA LEU A 4 8.86 0.82 2.75
C LEU A 4 9.00 1.25 1.28
N ILE A 5 10.21 1.10 0.72
CA ILE A 5 10.50 1.43 -0.68
C ILE A 5 9.65 0.57 -1.62
N ARG A 6 9.59 -0.75 -1.37
CA ARG A 6 8.78 -1.67 -2.19
C ARG A 6 7.29 -1.32 -2.15
N ARG A 7 6.78 -0.97 -0.97
CA ARG A 7 5.38 -0.52 -0.77
C ARG A 7 5.09 0.78 -1.50
N TYR A 8 6.02 1.73 -1.46
CA TYR A 8 5.91 2.98 -2.20
C TYR A 8 5.87 2.72 -3.72
N LYS A 9 6.77 1.88 -4.24
CA LYS A 9 6.78 1.46 -5.65
C LYS A 9 5.44 0.82 -6.05
N MET A 10 4.94 -0.14 -5.27
CA MET A 10 3.63 -0.77 -5.51
C MET A 10 2.48 0.25 -5.53
N ASN A 11 2.42 1.16 -4.55
CA ASN A 11 1.35 2.15 -4.48
C ASN A 11 1.43 3.15 -5.64
N ARG A 12 2.65 3.57 -6.01
CA ARG A 12 2.88 4.46 -7.15
C ARG A 12 2.46 3.81 -8.46
N LEU A 13 2.84 2.56 -8.69
CA LEU A 13 2.48 1.82 -9.89
C LEU A 13 0.98 1.53 -9.95
N LEU A 14 0.37 1.13 -8.84
CA LEU A 14 -1.07 0.91 -8.78
C LEU A 14 -1.88 2.18 -9.07
N LYS A 15 -1.44 3.34 -8.58
CA LYS A 15 -2.08 4.64 -8.91
C LYS A 15 -2.01 4.94 -10.40
N ARG A 16 -0.87 4.68 -11.03
CA ARG A 16 -0.68 4.81 -12.48
C ARG A 16 -1.62 3.89 -13.26
N PHE A 17 -1.72 2.63 -12.85
CA PHE A 17 -2.65 1.68 -13.45
C PHE A 17 -4.11 2.07 -13.31
N LYS A 18 -4.52 2.58 -12.14
CA LYS A 18 -5.88 3.13 -11.97
C LYS A 18 -6.14 4.31 -12.90
N HIS A 19 -5.18 5.24 -12.99
CA HIS A 19 -5.30 6.39 -13.87
C HIS A 19 -5.43 5.97 -15.35
N ALA A 20 -4.58 5.05 -15.82
CA ALA A 20 -4.68 4.49 -17.16
C ALA A 20 -6.03 3.82 -17.41
N TYR A 21 -6.49 2.99 -16.46
CA TYR A 21 -7.77 2.30 -16.56
C TYR A 21 -8.95 3.28 -16.72
N TYR A 22 -9.01 4.34 -15.91
CA TYR A 22 -10.08 5.34 -16.03
C TYR A 22 -10.00 6.17 -17.32
N ASN A 23 -8.82 6.28 -17.93
CA ASN A 23 -8.62 6.96 -19.21
C ASN A 23 -8.78 6.04 -20.42
N ASN A 24 -9.11 4.76 -20.23
CA ASN A 24 -9.12 3.73 -21.28
C ASN A 24 -7.75 3.51 -21.95
N ASP A 25 -6.66 3.85 -21.26
CA ASP A 25 -5.30 3.54 -21.69
C ASP A 25 -4.90 2.11 -21.31
N ASP A 26 -4.06 1.47 -22.12
CA ASP A 26 -3.47 0.18 -21.77
C ASP A 26 -2.51 0.33 -20.59
N LEU A 27 -2.70 -0.48 -19.55
CA LEU A 27 -1.84 -0.50 -18.37
C LEU A 27 -0.39 -0.86 -18.73
N MET A 28 -0.19 -1.65 -19.79
CA MET A 28 1.14 -2.02 -20.29
C MET A 28 1.97 -0.79 -20.71
N ASN A 29 1.33 0.28 -21.18
CA ASN A 29 2.02 1.49 -21.63
C ASN A 29 2.56 2.35 -20.48
N VAL A 30 2.10 2.10 -19.25
CA VAL A 30 2.40 2.95 -18.08
C VAL A 30 3.39 2.29 -17.12
N CYS A 31 3.68 0.99 -17.31
CA CYS A 31 4.72 0.28 -16.60
C CYS A 31 5.97 0.10 -17.46
N ASP A 32 7.12 0.14 -16.79
CA ASP A 32 8.38 -0.29 -17.38
C ASP A 32 8.60 -1.75 -16.98
N LEU A 33 8.28 -2.70 -17.86
CA LEU A 33 8.24 -4.13 -17.52
C LEU A 33 9.53 -4.63 -16.90
N ASP A 34 10.69 -4.17 -17.38
CA ASP A 34 11.99 -4.62 -16.89
C ASP A 34 12.27 -4.11 -15.47
N ASN A 35 11.89 -2.87 -15.19
CA ASN A 35 12.11 -2.23 -13.89
C ASN A 35 11.02 -2.54 -12.85
N ASP A 36 9.80 -2.85 -13.30
CA ASP A 36 8.63 -3.03 -12.47
C ASP A 36 8.24 -4.50 -12.24
N ILE A 37 8.96 -5.49 -12.80
CA ILE A 37 8.57 -6.91 -12.76
C ILE A 37 8.29 -7.44 -11.35
N GLU A 38 9.14 -7.09 -10.38
CA GLU A 38 8.93 -7.47 -8.98
C GLU A 38 7.71 -6.81 -8.37
N THR A 39 7.44 -5.55 -8.75
CA THR A 39 6.31 -4.77 -8.28
C THR A 39 5.00 -5.31 -8.87
N ILE A 40 5.02 -5.67 -10.15
CA ILE A 40 3.91 -6.31 -10.88
C ILE A 40 3.61 -7.68 -10.26
N SER A 41 4.62 -8.52 -10.05
CA SER A 41 4.46 -9.83 -9.40
C SER A 41 3.86 -9.69 -7.99
N ALA A 42 4.34 -8.72 -7.21
CA ALA A 42 3.75 -8.44 -5.90
C ALA A 42 2.28 -7.99 -6.03
N LEU A 43 1.96 -7.03 -6.91
CA LEU A 43 0.58 -6.56 -7.11
C LEU A 43 -0.36 -7.68 -7.57
N GLU A 44 0.11 -8.61 -8.40
CA GLU A 44 -0.63 -9.81 -8.83
C GLU A 44 -0.90 -10.74 -7.65
N GLN A 45 0.11 -11.02 -6.81
CA GLN A 45 -0.04 -11.85 -5.60
C GLN A 45 -1.08 -11.28 -4.61
N TYR A 46 -1.16 -9.95 -4.49
CA TYR A 46 -2.17 -9.29 -3.65
C TYR A 46 -3.54 -9.14 -4.34
N GLY A 47 -3.70 -9.62 -5.58
CA GLY A 47 -4.95 -9.52 -6.34
C GLY A 47 -5.31 -8.09 -6.77
N CYS A 48 -4.34 -7.17 -6.74
CA CYS A 48 -4.53 -5.77 -7.16
C CYS A 48 -4.52 -5.63 -8.69
N ILE A 49 -3.89 -6.56 -9.39
CA ILE A 49 -3.87 -6.65 -10.85
C ILE A 49 -4.01 -8.11 -11.28
N LYS A 50 -4.45 -8.33 -12.51
CA LYS A 50 -4.46 -9.63 -13.18
C LYS A 50 -3.52 -9.56 -14.38
N VAL A 51 -2.59 -10.50 -14.46
CA VAL A 51 -1.55 -10.54 -15.49
C VAL A 51 -1.80 -11.74 -16.39
N ARG A 52 -1.82 -11.53 -17.71
CA ARG A 52 -1.84 -12.63 -18.68
C ARG A 52 -0.47 -12.76 -19.35
N ARG A 53 -0.02 -14.00 -19.47
CA ARG A 53 1.29 -14.36 -20.03
C ARG A 53 1.09 -15.15 -21.33
N ALA A 54 1.89 -14.83 -22.34
CA ALA A 54 1.85 -15.51 -23.64
C ALA A 54 2.64 -16.82 -23.56
N MET A 55 2.57 -17.65 -24.62
CA MET A 55 3.49 -18.78 -24.78
C MET A 55 4.94 -18.25 -24.76
N GLY A 56 5.73 -18.69 -23.77
CA GLY A 56 7.06 -18.16 -23.48
C GLY A 56 7.18 -17.37 -22.17
N GLY A 57 6.08 -17.16 -21.43
CA GLY A 57 6.10 -16.56 -20.10
C GLY A 57 6.13 -15.04 -20.08
N HIS A 58 6.23 -14.39 -21.24
CA HIS A 58 6.18 -12.94 -21.37
C HIS A 58 4.80 -12.40 -21.02
N ILE A 59 4.78 -11.34 -20.21
CA ILE A 59 3.56 -10.60 -19.90
C ILE A 59 3.14 -9.83 -21.15
N TYR A 60 1.92 -10.09 -21.61
CA TYR A 60 1.38 -9.40 -22.81
C TYR A 60 0.12 -8.59 -22.50
N PHE A 61 -0.46 -8.75 -21.30
CA PHE A 61 -1.65 -8.01 -20.90
C PHE A 61 -1.74 -7.88 -19.39
N ILE A 62 -2.08 -6.68 -18.91
CA ILE A 62 -2.31 -6.37 -17.49
C ILE A 62 -3.66 -5.67 -17.36
N THR A 63 -4.46 -6.10 -16.39
CA THR A 63 -5.73 -5.43 -16.05
C THR A 63 -5.86 -5.24 -14.54
N LEU A 64 -6.77 -4.36 -14.10
CA LEU A 64 -7.04 -4.19 -12.67
C LEU A 64 -7.67 -5.46 -12.08
N GLY A 65 -7.22 -5.79 -10.87
CA GLY A 65 -7.80 -6.85 -10.07
C GLY A 65 -8.87 -6.31 -9.13
N ASP A 66 -9.64 -7.23 -8.54
CA ASP A 66 -10.81 -6.90 -7.73
C ASP A 66 -10.42 -6.19 -6.42
N ARG A 67 -9.17 -6.36 -5.96
CA ARG A 67 -8.63 -5.68 -4.77
C ARG A 67 -7.93 -4.36 -5.09
N SER A 68 -7.89 -3.95 -6.36
CA SER A 68 -7.20 -2.72 -6.77
C SER A 68 -7.71 -1.48 -6.02
N GLU A 69 -9.03 -1.36 -5.85
CA GLU A 69 -9.67 -0.23 -5.16
C GLU A 69 -9.35 -0.20 -3.67
N ILE A 70 -9.43 -1.36 -3.03
CA ILE A 70 -9.37 -1.53 -1.57
C ILE A 70 -7.93 -1.53 -1.04
N TYR A 71 -6.95 -1.90 -1.88
CA TYR A 71 -5.54 -2.02 -1.47
C TYR A 71 -4.97 -0.76 -0.78
N SER A 72 -5.32 0.43 -1.27
CA SER A 72 -4.86 1.68 -0.66
C SER A 72 -5.54 1.95 0.69
N ILE A 73 -6.80 1.54 0.85
CA ILE A 73 -7.61 1.74 2.06
C ILE A 73 -7.12 0.82 3.17
N GLU A 74 -7.08 -0.50 2.94
CA GLU A 74 -6.60 -1.51 3.90
C GLU A 74 -5.20 -1.15 4.45
N ARG A 75 -4.33 -0.68 3.56
CA ARG A 75 -2.96 -0.34 3.94
C ARG A 75 -2.88 0.99 4.70
N SER A 76 -3.78 1.93 4.44
CA SER A 76 -3.86 3.20 5.17
C SER A 76 -4.36 3.00 6.60
N GLU A 77 -5.34 2.11 6.80
CA GLU A 77 -5.89 1.79 8.12
C GLU A 77 -4.84 1.17 9.05
N LEU A 78 -4.02 0.25 8.55
CA LEU A 78 -2.93 -0.35 9.33
C LEU A 78 -1.91 0.68 9.81
N TRP A 79 -1.59 1.68 8.99
CA TRP A 79 -0.66 2.74 9.36
C TRP A 79 -1.30 3.74 10.31
N PHE A 80 -2.55 4.12 10.05
CA PHE A 80 -3.31 4.99 10.94
C PHE A 80 -3.40 4.37 12.33
N ASN A 81 -3.72 3.08 12.41
CA ASN A 81 -3.82 2.37 13.68
C ASN A 81 -2.47 2.33 14.44
N ARG A 82 -1.35 2.17 13.73
CA ARG A 82 0.00 2.25 14.35
C ARG A 82 0.33 3.64 14.85
N ILE A 83 0.03 4.68 14.09
CA ILE A 83 0.29 6.08 14.48
C ILE A 83 -0.59 6.45 15.68
N VAL A 84 -1.88 6.14 15.63
CA VAL A 84 -2.82 6.39 16.72
C VAL A 84 -2.39 5.65 17.98
N SER A 85 -2.03 4.36 17.86
CA SER A 85 -1.55 3.57 19.00
C SER A 85 -0.26 4.14 19.61
N TYR A 86 0.66 4.62 18.78
CA TYR A 86 1.90 5.25 19.24
C TYR A 86 1.63 6.57 19.98
N ILE A 87 0.78 7.43 19.42
CA ILE A 87 0.37 8.70 20.05
C ILE A 87 -0.36 8.44 21.36
N ALA A 88 -1.30 7.49 21.39
CA ALA A 88 -2.02 7.09 22.60
C ALA A 88 -1.04 6.59 23.68
N GLY A 89 -0.02 5.83 23.30
CA GLY A 89 1.06 5.40 24.19
C GLY A 89 1.80 6.60 24.81
N ILE A 90 2.24 7.57 24.00
CA ILE A 90 2.92 8.79 24.49
C ILE A 90 2.02 9.57 25.44
N ILE A 91 0.77 9.80 25.03
CA ILE A 91 -0.22 10.53 25.84
C ILE A 91 -0.41 9.83 27.18
N SER A 92 -0.59 8.50 27.18
CA SER A 92 -0.73 7.73 28.42
C SER A 92 0.50 7.84 29.32
N ALA A 93 1.71 7.84 28.75
CA ALA A 93 2.95 7.97 29.51
C ALA A 93 3.13 9.36 30.15
N ILE A 94 2.46 10.40 29.65
CA ILE A 94 2.50 11.75 30.23
C ILE A 94 1.34 11.97 31.21
N ILE A 95 0.12 11.54 30.83
CA ILE A 95 -1.10 11.76 31.62
C ILE A 95 -1.11 10.91 32.89
N VAL A 96 -0.69 9.64 32.82
CA VAL A 96 -0.73 8.73 33.97
C VAL A 96 0.15 9.24 35.13
N PRO A 97 1.42 9.67 34.91
CA PRO A 97 2.22 10.27 35.97
C PRO A 97 1.62 11.56 36.54
N LEU A 98 1.05 12.42 35.70
CA LEU A 98 0.41 13.66 36.15
C LEU A 98 -0.79 13.38 37.04
N LEU A 99 -1.68 12.44 36.66
CA LEU A 99 -2.81 12.04 37.48
C LEU A 99 -2.37 11.43 38.81
N ILE A 100 -1.36 10.56 38.81
CA ILE A 100 -0.80 9.99 40.04
C ILE A 100 -0.27 11.11 40.95
N SER A 101 0.46 12.09 40.39
CA SER A 101 0.99 13.21 41.17
C SER A 101 -0.12 14.06 41.80
N LEU A 102 -1.22 14.27 41.06
CA LEU A 102 -2.34 15.11 41.48
C LEU A 102 -3.16 14.42 42.58
N ILE A 103 -3.37 13.10 42.48
CA ILE A 103 -3.97 12.29 43.55
C ILE A 103 -3.10 12.29 44.81
N ARG A 104 -1.77 12.25 44.66
CA ARG A 104 -0.85 12.24 45.80
C ARG A 104 -0.75 13.60 46.51
N SER A 105 -1.12 14.68 45.82
CA SER A 105 -1.12 16.05 46.37
C SER A 105 -2.44 16.46 47.02
N LEU A 106 -3.47 15.62 46.92
CA LEU A 106 -4.78 15.74 47.56
C LEU A 106 -4.78 14.95 48.89
#